data_AF-A0A7C9EAM0-F1
#
_entry.id   AF-A0A7C9EAM0-F1
#
_cell.length_a   1.000
_cell.length_b   1.000
_cell.length_c   1.000
_cell.angle_alpha   90.00
_cell.angle_beta   90.00
_cell.angle_gamma   90.00
#
_symmetry.space_group_name_H-M   'P 1'
#
loop_
_entity.id
_entity.type
_entity.pdbx_description
1 polymer ?
#
loop_
_entity_poly.entity_id
_entity_poly.type
_entity_poly.pdbx_seq_one_letter_code
_entity_poly.pdbx_strand_id
1 'polypeptide(L)'
;MAVETTEEFNKLKLDEVIAEGSSDFEDWTKLISYVEQIHHDEVDKITRVYDSFLSEFPLCYGYWKKYAEHKARLCSVEKAVQIYERAVQSVPYSVGLWVDYCSLGVSSFEDPLEICRLFER
;
A
#
# COMPACT_ATOMS: atom_id res chain seq x y z
N MET A 1 -11.95 14.61 25.66
CA MET A 1 -12.99 13.57 25.84
C MET A 1 -13.84 13.31 24.59
N ALA A 2 -14.00 14.22 23.62
CA ALA A 2 -14.79 13.95 22.40
C ALA A 2 -13.99 13.33 21.22
N VAL A 3 -12.66 13.46 21.23
CA VAL A 3 -11.78 12.92 20.17
C VAL A 3 -11.61 11.41 20.31
N GLU A 4 -11.38 10.91 21.53
CA GLU A 4 -11.22 9.47 21.82
C GLU A 4 -12.43 8.64 21.38
N THR A 5 -13.65 9.12 21.60
CA THR A 5 -14.87 8.37 21.25
C THR A 5 -15.05 8.20 19.74
N THR A 6 -14.60 9.19 18.97
CA THR A 6 -14.72 9.18 17.50
C THR A 6 -13.64 8.28 16.88
N GLU A 7 -12.43 8.32 17.43
CA GLU A 7 -11.32 7.49 16.98
C GLU A 7 -11.56 6.01 17.27
N GLU A 8 -12.12 5.69 18.44
CA GLU A 8 -12.45 4.32 18.83
C GLU A 8 -13.63 3.75 18.03
N PHE A 9 -14.63 4.58 17.70
CA PHE A 9 -15.70 4.21 16.77
C PHE A 9 -15.18 3.90 15.36
N ASN A 10 -14.28 4.71 14.84
CA ASN A 10 -13.69 4.48 13.52
C ASN A 10 -12.72 3.30 13.50
N LYS A 11 -12.02 3.03 14.61
CA LYS A 11 -11.19 1.83 14.79
C LYS A 11 -12.03 0.56 14.76
N LEU A 12 -13.18 0.54 15.44
CA LEU A 12 -14.12 -0.58 15.38
C LEU A 12 -14.64 -0.80 13.96
N LYS A 13 -14.97 0.30 13.25
CA LYS A 13 -15.37 0.25 11.85
C LYS A 13 -14.27 -0.26 10.92
N LEU A 14 -13.00 0.07 11.19
CA LEU A 14 -11.83 -0.46 10.47
C LEU A 14 -11.73 -1.98 10.63
N ASP A 15 -11.82 -2.48 11.87
CA ASP A 15 -11.76 -3.91 12.15
C ASP A 15 -12.96 -4.67 11.54
N GLU A 16 -14.16 -4.08 11.55
CA GLU A 16 -15.38 -4.64 10.96
C GLU A 16 -15.28 -4.76 9.44
N VAL A 17 -14.93 -3.68 8.72
CA VAL A 17 -14.81 -3.71 7.25
C VAL A 17 -13.72 -4.70 6.79
N ILE A 18 -12.62 -4.80 7.54
CA ILE A 18 -11.55 -5.76 7.26
C ILE A 18 -12.00 -7.20 7.55
N ALA A 19 -12.76 -7.43 8.62
CA ALA A 19 -13.20 -8.77 9.01
C ALA A 19 -14.35 -9.29 8.12
N GLU A 20 -15.28 -8.42 7.72
CA GLU A 20 -16.43 -8.80 6.91
C GLU A 20 -16.11 -8.88 5.42
N GLY A 21 -15.00 -8.28 4.98
CA GLY A 21 -14.60 -8.26 3.57
C GLY A 21 -15.65 -7.55 2.73
N SER A 22 -15.70 -6.21 2.80
CA SER A 22 -16.63 -5.47 1.95
C SER A 22 -16.31 -5.72 0.47
N SER A 23 -17.33 -6.05 -0.32
CA SER A 23 -17.21 -6.11 -1.78
C SER A 23 -17.37 -4.75 -2.45
N ASP A 24 -17.70 -3.70 -1.67
CA ASP A 24 -17.86 -2.35 -2.17
C ASP A 24 -16.52 -1.61 -2.18
N PHE A 25 -16.06 -1.30 -3.39
CA PHE A 25 -14.85 -0.52 -3.63
C PHE A 25 -14.88 0.84 -2.93
N GLU A 26 -16.04 1.51 -2.90
CA GLU A 26 -16.18 2.86 -2.33
C GLU A 26 -16.04 2.87 -0.81
N ASP A 27 -16.42 1.79 -0.13
CA ASP A 27 -16.21 1.66 1.32
C ASP A 27 -14.72 1.50 1.62
N TRP A 28 -14.00 0.73 0.81
CA TRP A 28 -12.56 0.61 0.92
C TRP A 28 -11.82 1.92 0.64
N THR A 29 -12.21 2.67 -0.39
CA THR A 29 -11.55 3.96 -0.70
C THR A 29 -11.73 4.96 0.43
N LYS A 30 -12.92 5.02 1.04
CA LYS A 30 -13.19 5.85 2.23
C LYS A 30 -12.35 5.39 3.42
N LEU A 31 -12.25 4.08 3.64
CA LEU A 31 -11.47 3.53 4.74
C LEU A 31 -9.97 3.82 4.59
N ILE A 32 -9.41 3.60 3.39
CA ILE A 32 -8.01 3.95 3.09
C ILE A 32 -7.78 5.43 3.30
N SER A 33 -8.67 6.29 2.78
CA SER A 33 -8.55 7.74 2.96
C SER A 33 -8.58 8.14 4.44
N TYR A 34 -9.42 7.49 5.25
CA TYR A 34 -9.47 7.72 6.68
C TYR A 34 -8.16 7.32 7.38
N VAL A 35 -7.64 6.12 7.09
CA VAL A 35 -6.37 5.64 7.67
C VAL A 35 -5.20 6.54 7.22
N GLU A 36 -5.17 6.97 5.97
CA GLU A 36 -4.16 7.90 5.44
C GLU A 36 -4.22 9.29 6.07
N GLN A 37 -5.36 9.73 6.61
CA GLN A 37 -5.50 11.03 7.26
C GLN A 37 -5.19 10.97 8.75
N ILE A 38 -5.79 10.01 9.47
CA ILE A 38 -5.71 9.96 10.93
C ILE A 38 -4.48 9.15 11.37
N HIS A 39 -4.19 8.06 10.68
CA HIS A 39 -3.17 7.07 11.06
C HIS A 39 -1.99 7.04 10.07
N HIS A 40 -1.68 8.20 9.48
CA HIS A 40 -0.69 8.35 8.41
C HIS A 40 0.73 7.90 8.78
N ASP A 41 1.07 7.90 10.06
CA ASP A 41 2.37 7.45 10.58
C ASP A 41 2.32 6.07 11.28
N GLU A 42 1.14 5.44 11.35
CA GLU A 42 0.97 4.12 11.93
C GLU A 42 1.13 3.03 10.86
N VAL A 43 2.36 2.54 10.71
CA VAL A 43 2.75 1.52 9.72
C VAL A 43 1.82 0.31 9.76
N ASP A 44 1.47 -0.19 10.93
CA ASP A 44 0.66 -1.41 11.06
C ASP A 44 -0.76 -1.22 10.51
N LYS A 45 -1.39 -0.06 10.77
CA LYS A 45 -2.72 0.25 10.24
C LYS A 45 -2.71 0.43 8.73
N ILE A 46 -1.72 1.15 8.21
CA ILE A 46 -1.52 1.31 6.77
C ILE A 46 -1.30 -0.06 6.11
N THR A 47 -0.42 -0.89 6.68
CA THR A 47 -0.15 -2.25 6.18
C THR A 47 -1.42 -3.07 6.11
N ARG A 48 -2.19 -3.09 7.21
CA ARG A 48 -3.39 -3.93 7.33
C ARG A 48 -4.49 -3.50 6.37
N VAL A 49 -4.77 -2.20 6.23
CA VAL A 49 -5.81 -1.72 5.31
C VAL A 49 -5.44 -1.99 3.86
N TYR A 50 -4.18 -1.76 3.48
CA TYR A 50 -3.72 -1.98 2.11
C TYR A 50 -3.62 -3.47 1.76
N ASP A 51 -3.09 -4.31 2.66
CA ASP A 51 -3.01 -5.76 2.42
C ASP A 51 -4.40 -6.38 2.25
N SER A 52 -5.39 -5.95 3.05
CA SER A 52 -6.78 -6.44 2.95
C SER A 52 -7.49 -5.90 1.70
N PHE A 53 -7.31 -4.63 1.36
CA PHE A 53 -7.88 -4.07 0.15
C PHE A 53 -7.31 -4.71 -1.12
N LEU A 54 -5.99 -4.90 -1.19
CA LEU A 54 -5.32 -5.43 -2.37
C LEU A 54 -5.45 -6.96 -2.51
N SER A 55 -5.87 -7.68 -1.46
CA SER A 55 -6.31 -9.08 -1.62
C SER A 55 -7.65 -9.18 -2.34
N GLU A 56 -8.56 -8.22 -2.10
CA GLU A 56 -9.87 -8.16 -2.78
C GLU A 56 -9.79 -7.50 -4.16
N PHE A 57 -8.98 -6.45 -4.31
CA PHE A 57 -8.85 -5.65 -5.52
C PHE A 57 -7.40 -5.62 -6.06
N PRO A 58 -6.81 -6.77 -6.41
CA PRO A 58 -5.39 -6.86 -6.80
C PRO A 58 -5.05 -6.07 -8.06
N LEU A 59 -6.04 -5.80 -8.93
CA LEU A 59 -5.85 -5.10 -10.20
C LEU A 59 -5.69 -3.57 -10.07
N CYS A 60 -5.89 -3.02 -8.86
CA CYS A 60 -5.85 -1.58 -8.60
C CYS A 60 -4.41 -1.06 -8.44
N TYR A 61 -3.65 -1.00 -9.55
CA TYR A 61 -2.23 -0.63 -9.54
C TYR A 61 -1.91 0.73 -8.86
N GLY A 62 -2.81 1.71 -8.97
CA GLY A 62 -2.62 3.01 -8.32
C GLY A 62 -2.51 2.91 -6.80
N TYR A 63 -3.17 1.92 -6.19
CA TYR A 63 -3.08 1.66 -4.75
C TYR A 63 -1.82 0.86 -4.38
N TRP A 64 -1.36 -0.04 -5.25
CA TRP A 64 -0.05 -0.68 -5.08
C TRP A 64 1.08 0.37 -5.03
N LYS A 65 1.05 1.35 -5.93
CA LYS A 65 2.00 2.47 -5.93
C LYS A 65 1.96 3.25 -4.62
N LYS A 66 0.77 3.72 -4.21
CA LYS A 66 0.61 4.46 -2.95
C LYS A 66 1.12 3.66 -1.75
N TYR A 67 0.81 2.36 -1.71
CA TYR A 67 1.27 1.49 -0.63
C TYR A 67 2.80 1.41 -0.56
N ALA A 68 3.46 1.26 -1.71
CA ALA A 68 4.91 1.26 -1.78
C ALA A 68 5.51 2.62 -1.35
N GLU A 69 4.91 3.73 -1.75
CA GLU A 69 5.32 5.08 -1.30
C GLU A 69 5.19 5.25 0.22
N HIS A 70 4.10 4.76 0.83
CA HIS A 70 3.94 4.72 2.28
C HIS A 70 5.05 3.90 2.96
N LYS A 71 5.38 2.72 2.42
CA LYS A 71 6.45 1.87 2.97
C LYS A 71 7.83 2.49 2.82
N ALA A 72 8.10 3.18 1.71
CA ALA A 72 9.35 3.92 1.51
C ALA A 72 9.48 5.05 2.54
N ARG A 73 8.40 5.82 2.77
CA ARG A 73 8.39 6.95 3.71
C ARG A 73 8.48 6.51 5.17
N LEU A 74 7.72 5.49 5.57
CA LEU A 74 7.55 5.11 6.97
C LEU A 74 8.51 4.02 7.44
N CYS A 75 9.09 3.24 6.52
CA CYS A 75 9.97 2.13 6.85
C CYS A 75 11.30 2.27 6.13
N SER A 76 11.42 1.67 4.96
CA SER A 76 12.65 1.64 4.18
C SER A 76 12.33 1.35 2.70
N VAL A 77 13.30 1.66 1.83
CA VAL A 77 13.20 1.37 0.40
C VAL A 77 13.03 -0.14 0.16
N GLU A 78 13.69 -1.00 0.91
CA GLU A 78 13.58 -2.45 0.77
C GLU A 78 12.16 -2.95 1.05
N LYS A 79 11.44 -2.29 1.97
CA LYS A 79 10.03 -2.57 2.21
C LYS A 79 9.15 -2.12 1.06
N ALA A 80 9.44 -0.98 0.43
CA ALA A 80 8.75 -0.56 -0.78
C ALA A 80 8.99 -1.51 -1.95
N VAL A 81 10.23 -1.98 -2.13
CA VAL A 81 10.60 -3.02 -3.10
C VAL A 81 9.76 -4.28 -2.89
N GLN A 82 9.62 -4.77 -1.65
CA GLN A 82 8.76 -5.92 -1.35
C GLN A 82 7.30 -5.73 -1.76
N ILE A 83 6.77 -4.50 -1.69
CA ILE A 83 5.42 -4.19 -2.17
C ILE A 83 5.37 -4.21 -3.70
N TYR A 84 6.35 -3.61 -4.39
CA TYR A 84 6.42 -3.67 -5.85
C TYR A 84 6.55 -5.10 -6.37
N GLU A 85 7.34 -5.95 -5.72
CA GLU A 85 7.46 -7.39 -6.05
C GLU A 85 6.11 -8.12 -5.97
N ARG A 86 5.32 -7.84 -4.93
CA ARG A 86 3.94 -8.39 -4.81
C ARG A 86 3.00 -7.81 -5.86
N ALA A 87 3.16 -6.53 -6.18
CA ALA A 87 2.34 -5.85 -7.17
C ALA A 87 2.57 -6.41 -8.57
N VAL A 88 3.83 -6.64 -8.98
CA VAL A 88 4.12 -7.20 -10.32
C VAL A 88 3.64 -8.63 -10.50
N GLN A 89 3.60 -9.43 -9.42
CA GLN A 89 2.96 -10.75 -9.44
C GLN A 89 1.44 -10.64 -9.61
N SER A 90 0.82 -9.59 -9.07
CA SER A 90 -0.63 -9.38 -9.10
C SER A 90 -1.12 -8.73 -10.41
N VAL A 91 -0.33 -7.80 -10.97
CA VAL A 91 -0.64 -7.02 -12.18
C VAL A 91 0.56 -6.94 -13.14
N PRO A 92 1.04 -8.08 -13.67
CA PRO A 92 2.27 -8.13 -14.46
C PRO A 92 2.20 -7.33 -15.77
N TYR A 93 1.01 -7.04 -16.28
CA TYR A 93 0.81 -6.31 -17.54
C TYR A 93 0.65 -4.80 -17.35
N SER A 94 0.70 -4.28 -16.12
CA SER A 94 0.61 -2.85 -15.86
C SER A 94 1.94 -2.16 -16.16
N VAL A 95 2.06 -1.58 -17.36
CA VAL A 95 3.25 -0.79 -17.75
C VAL A 95 3.50 0.36 -16.75
N GLY A 96 2.44 1.01 -16.27
CA GLY A 96 2.55 2.07 -15.27
C GLY A 96 3.23 1.59 -13.98
N LEU A 97 2.87 0.41 -13.49
CA LEU A 97 3.49 -0.17 -12.30
C LEU A 97 4.99 -0.42 -12.51
N TRP A 98 5.38 -0.99 -13.65
CA TRP A 98 6.80 -1.23 -13.96
C TRP A 98 7.59 0.07 -14.07
N VAL A 99 7.01 1.12 -14.66
CA VAL A 99 7.63 2.45 -14.74
C VAL A 99 7.86 3.02 -13.33
N ASP A 100 6.86 2.93 -12.46
CA ASP A 100 6.98 3.37 -11.07
C ASP A 100 8.03 2.56 -10.30
N TYR A 101 8.10 1.24 -10.52
CA TYR A 101 9.09 0.39 -9.87
C TYR A 101 10.52 0.72 -10.33
N CYS A 102 10.75 0.87 -11.64
CA CYS A 102 12.02 1.33 -12.18
C CYS A 102 12.41 2.71 -11.63
N SER A 103 11.45 3.62 -11.49
CA SER A 103 11.68 4.97 -10.95
C SER A 103 12.09 4.93 -9.47
N LEU A 104 11.51 4.02 -8.68
CA LEU A 104 11.99 3.75 -7.32
C LEU A 104 13.43 3.25 -7.34
N GLY A 105 13.73 2.28 -8.21
CA GLY A 105 15.08 1.72 -8.34
C GLY A 105 16.13 2.79 -8.66
N VAL A 106 15.88 3.61 -9.68
CA VAL A 106 16.78 4.69 -10.10
C VAL A 106 16.94 5.77 -9.04
N SER A 107 15.89 6.07 -8.27
CA SER A 107 15.97 7.09 -7.20
C SER A 107 16.63 6.59 -5.93
N SER A 108 16.65 5.27 -5.70
CA SER A 108 17.11 4.68 -4.43
C SER A 108 18.47 4.00 -4.51
N PHE A 109 18.91 3.57 -5.69
CA PHE A 109 20.19 2.87 -5.89
C PHE A 109 21.11 3.68 -6.81
N GLU A 110 22.36 3.87 -6.39
CA GLU A 110 23.38 4.55 -7.21
C GLU A 110 24.00 3.62 -8.25
N ASP A 111 24.10 2.31 -7.95
CA ASP A 111 24.67 1.31 -8.84
C ASP A 111 23.63 0.78 -9.83
N PRO A 112 23.79 1.00 -11.15
CA PRO A 112 22.90 0.45 -12.17
C PRO A 112 22.77 -1.08 -12.12
N LEU A 113 23.80 -1.79 -11.65
CA LEU A 113 23.76 -3.25 -11.53
C LEU A 113 22.77 -3.71 -10.47
N GLU A 114 22.65 -2.99 -9.35
CA GLU A 114 21.65 -3.31 -8.32
C GLU A 114 20.23 -3.09 -8.84
N ILE A 115 20.03 -2.07 -9.68
CA ILE A 115 18.73 -1.84 -10.35
C ILE A 115 18.40 -3.01 -11.27
N CYS A 116 19.33 -3.45 -12.12
CA CYS A 116 19.09 -4.58 -13.04
C CYS A 116 18.72 -5.87 -12.29
N ARG A 117 19.40 -6.16 -11.17
CA ARG A 117 19.15 -7.36 -10.37
C ARG A 117 17.73 -7.44 -9.79
N LEU A 118 17.03 -6.32 -9.63
CA LEU A 118 15.63 -6.32 -9.19
C LEU A 118 14.72 -7.00 -10.21
N PHE A 119 15.08 -6.96 -11.50
CA PHE A 119 14.22 -7.41 -12.61
C PHE A 119 14.64 -8.76 -13.21
N GLU A 120 15.72 -9.37 -12.74
CA GLU A 120 16.27 -10.63 -13.25
C GLU A 120 15.74 -11.89 -12.51
N ARG A 121 14.78 -11.72 -11.60
CA ARG A 121 14.29 -12.77 -10.70
C ARG A 121 13.13 -13.59 -11.24
#